data_AF-A0A453GFR0-F1
#
_entry.id   AF-A0A453GFR0-F1
#
_cell.length_a   1.000
_cell.length_b   1.000
_cell.length_c   1.000
_cell.angle_alpha   90.00
_cell.angle_beta   90.00
_cell.angle_gamma   90.00
#
_symmetry.space_group_name_H-M   'P 1'
#
loop_
_entity.id
_entity.type
_entity.pdbx_description
1 polymer ?
#
loop_
_entity_poly.entity_id
_entity_poly.type
_entity_poly.pdbx_seq_one_letter_code
_entity_poly.pdbx_strand_id
1 'polypeptide(L)'
;MWAALAEQRRSHLRLIVSTVEARAAKRLKAKDDEIERVRGMNWALEERLRNLYMEAQMWRDVAQSHEAAANVLRADLQRVLEAQAVRGGGGDGQDDAESCCWGENQVPICAEEEVGTPAPAGVGRCKGCGDGGAVVLLLPCRHLCVCAPCAAAAQACPSCGCAKNGSVCVNFS
;
A
#
# COMPACT_ATOMS: atom_id res chain seq x y z
N MET A 1 50.53 -67.99 34.58
CA MET A 1 50.07 -66.86 35.42
C MET A 1 50.23 -65.50 34.70
N TRP A 2 51.42 -65.13 34.21
CA TRP A 2 51.65 -63.86 33.49
C TRP A 2 50.85 -63.67 32.19
N ALA A 3 50.76 -64.69 31.33
CA ALA A 3 50.01 -64.59 30.07
C ALA A 3 48.51 -64.30 30.30
N ALA A 4 47.92 -64.89 31.35
CA ALA A 4 46.52 -64.67 31.72
C ALA A 4 46.29 -63.23 32.23
N LEU A 5 47.20 -62.69 33.04
CA LEU A 5 47.15 -61.29 33.50
C LEU A 5 47.29 -60.29 32.34
N ALA A 6 48.19 -60.56 31.40
CA ALA A 6 48.37 -59.74 30.20
C ALA A 6 47.10 -59.76 29.32
N GLU A 7 46.49 -60.92 29.13
CA GLU A 7 45.25 -61.05 28.36
C GLU A 7 44.07 -60.35 29.05
N GLN A 8 43.94 -60.50 30.36
CA GLN A 8 42.92 -59.80 31.14
C GLN A 8 43.08 -58.27 31.02
N ARG A 9 44.32 -57.75 31.11
CA ARG A 9 44.59 -56.32 30.92
C ARG A 9 44.24 -55.85 29.51
N ARG A 10 44.57 -56.62 28.48
CA ARG A 10 44.19 -56.33 27.08
C ARG A 10 42.67 -56.32 26.89
N SER A 11 41.95 -57.25 27.51
CA SER A 11 40.49 -57.30 27.48
C SER A 11 39.87 -56.07 28.14
N HIS A 12 40.34 -55.70 29.34
CA HIS A 12 39.87 -54.51 30.05
C HIS A 12 40.13 -53.22 29.26
N LEU A 13 41.32 -53.06 28.66
CA LEU A 13 41.64 -51.89 27.84
C LEU A 13 40.75 -51.82 26.59
N ARG A 14 40.52 -52.94 25.91
CA ARG A 14 39.59 -52.99 24.76
C ARG A 14 38.17 -52.59 25.15
N LEU A 15 37.69 -53.05 26.31
CA LEU A 15 36.37 -52.69 26.82
C LEU A 15 36.29 -51.18 27.12
N ILE A 16 37.28 -50.63 27.80
CA ILE A 16 37.31 -49.18 28.10
C ILE A 16 37.31 -48.38 26.80
N VAL A 17 38.16 -48.73 25.84
CA VAL A 17 38.22 -48.05 24.53
C VAL A 17 36.88 -48.13 23.81
N SER A 18 36.29 -49.32 23.68
CA SER A 18 35.01 -49.48 22.97
C SER A 18 33.86 -48.70 23.63
N THR A 19 33.83 -48.64 24.96
CA THR A 19 32.82 -47.83 25.67
C THR A 19 32.99 -46.33 25.44
N VAL A 20 34.24 -45.84 25.41
CA VAL A 20 34.56 -44.44 25.13
C VAL A 20 34.23 -44.10 23.68
N GLU A 21 34.62 -44.94 22.72
CA GLU A 21 34.31 -44.79 21.30
C GLU A 21 32.80 -44.77 21.06
N ALA A 22 32.05 -45.70 21.65
CA ALA A 22 30.59 -45.74 21.51
C ALA A 22 29.93 -44.47 22.07
N ARG A 23 30.42 -43.94 23.19
CA ARG A 23 29.92 -42.68 23.76
C ARG A 23 30.29 -41.48 22.89
N ALA A 24 31.51 -41.44 22.35
CA ALA A 24 31.96 -40.38 21.45
C ALA A 24 31.15 -40.38 20.15
N ALA A 25 30.96 -41.55 19.51
CA ALA A 25 30.19 -41.70 18.29
C ALA A 25 28.74 -41.22 18.45
N LYS A 26 28.08 -41.55 19.56
CA LYS A 26 26.73 -41.04 19.87
C LYS A 26 26.69 -39.51 19.98
N ARG A 27 27.68 -38.91 20.63
CA ARG A 27 27.76 -37.45 20.80
C ARG A 27 28.08 -36.74 19.48
N LEU A 28 28.96 -37.30 18.66
CA LEU A 28 29.28 -36.78 17.34
C LEU A 28 28.05 -36.81 16.43
N LYS A 29 27.37 -37.95 16.35
CA LYS A 29 26.14 -38.08 15.57
C LYS A 29 25.08 -37.05 15.97
N ALA A 30 24.85 -36.86 17.27
CA ALA A 30 23.90 -35.85 17.74
C ALA A 30 24.30 -34.41 17.36
N LYS A 31 25.60 -34.13 17.25
CA LYS A 31 26.10 -32.82 16.78
C LYS A 31 26.00 -32.68 15.27
N ASP A 32 26.29 -33.74 14.52
CA ASP A 32 26.12 -33.76 13.07
C ASP A 32 24.65 -33.55 12.68
N ASP A 33 23.72 -34.23 13.36
CA ASP A 33 22.27 -34.06 13.14
C ASP A 33 21.82 -32.61 13.41
N GLU A 34 22.35 -31.97 14.46
CA GLU A 34 22.08 -30.56 14.76
C GLU A 34 22.69 -29.61 13.72
N ILE A 35 23.91 -29.91 13.24
CA ILE A 35 24.55 -29.15 12.16
C ILE A 35 23.72 -29.22 10.88
N GLU A 36 23.26 -30.41 10.48
CA GLU A 36 22.42 -30.57 9.29
C GLU A 36 21.08 -29.84 9.44
N ARG A 37 20.47 -29.88 10.63
CA ARG A 37 19.24 -29.13 10.91
C ARG A 37 19.44 -27.63 10.73
N VAL A 38 20.53 -27.08 11.29
CA VAL A 38 20.85 -25.66 11.16
C VAL A 38 21.22 -25.30 9.72
N ARG A 39 21.95 -26.15 9.00
CA ARG A 39 22.26 -25.95 7.56
C ARG A 39 20.99 -25.88 6.72
N GLY A 40 20.03 -26.78 6.94
CA GLY A 40 18.75 -26.76 6.24
C GLY A 40 17.96 -25.47 6.48
N MET A 41 17.92 -25.01 7.73
CA MET A 41 17.29 -23.72 8.06
C MET A 41 18.03 -22.55 7.41
N ASN A 42 19.36 -22.52 7.48
CA ASN A 42 20.17 -21.47 6.89
C ASN A 42 19.94 -21.38 5.37
N TRP A 43 19.99 -22.51 4.67
CA TRP A 43 19.67 -22.58 3.24
C TRP A 43 18.27 -22.02 2.92
N ALA A 44 17.25 -22.41 3.69
CA ALA A 44 15.89 -21.93 3.47
C ALA A 44 15.76 -20.40 3.70
N LEU A 45 16.51 -19.85 4.65
CA LEU A 45 16.56 -18.41 4.92
C LEU A 45 17.29 -17.66 3.82
N GLU A 46 18.43 -18.16 3.34
CA GLU A 46 19.16 -17.59 2.21
C GLU A 46 18.29 -17.55 0.95
N GLU A 47 17.56 -18.63 0.67
CA GLU A 47 16.68 -18.69 -0.51
C GLU A 47 15.53 -17.69 -0.41
N ARG A 48 14.91 -17.56 0.77
CA ARG A 48 13.91 -16.52 1.01
C ARG A 48 14.48 -15.12 0.83
N LEU A 49 15.71 -14.87 1.30
CA LEU A 49 16.37 -13.59 1.13
C LEU A 49 16.63 -13.27 -0.35
N ARG A 50 17.10 -14.25 -1.13
CA ARG A 50 17.29 -14.11 -2.58
C ARG A 50 15.98 -13.77 -3.28
N ASN A 51 14.90 -14.48 -2.96
CA ASN A 51 13.58 -14.23 -3.56
C ASN A 51 13.06 -12.83 -3.23
N LEU A 52 13.10 -12.41 -1.96
CA LEU A 52 12.69 -11.06 -1.56
C LEU A 52 13.54 -9.98 -2.21
N TYR A 53 14.84 -10.19 -2.38
CA TYR A 53 15.72 -9.26 -3.08
C TYR A 53 15.33 -9.11 -4.55
N MET A 54 15.07 -10.22 -5.25
CA MET A 54 14.62 -10.21 -6.64
C MET A 54 13.25 -9.52 -6.77
N GLU A 55 12.28 -9.84 -5.92
CA GLU A 55 10.98 -9.18 -5.89
C GLU A 55 11.11 -7.67 -5.68
N ALA A 56 11.94 -7.24 -4.71
CA ALA A 56 12.17 -5.82 -4.46
C ALA A 56 12.87 -5.12 -5.62
N GLN A 57 13.74 -5.81 -6.37
CA GLN A 57 14.32 -5.25 -7.59
C GLN A 57 13.28 -5.11 -8.70
N MET A 58 12.47 -6.13 -8.95
CA MET A 58 11.39 -6.07 -9.94
C MET A 58 10.42 -4.92 -9.66
N TRP A 59 10.00 -4.75 -8.40
CA TRP A 59 9.11 -3.64 -8.03
C TRP A 59 9.76 -2.26 -8.22
N ARG A 60 11.07 -2.14 -7.97
CA ARG A 60 11.81 -0.90 -8.27
C ARG A 60 11.86 -0.61 -9.75
N ASP A 61 12.13 -1.61 -10.58
CA ASP A 61 12.19 -1.44 -12.04
C ASP A 61 10.82 -1.03 -12.60
N VAL A 62 9.73 -1.64 -12.11
CA VAL A 62 8.36 -1.23 -12.45
C VAL A 62 8.10 0.22 -12.04
N ALA A 63 8.43 0.60 -10.81
CA ALA A 63 8.24 1.97 -10.34
C ALA A 63 9.01 2.99 -11.18
N GLN A 64 10.27 2.70 -11.53
CA GLN A 64 11.10 3.55 -12.39
C GLN A 64 10.52 3.68 -13.81
N SER A 65 10.01 2.59 -14.38
CA SER A 65 9.38 2.63 -15.71
C SER A 65 8.12 3.50 -15.70
N HIS A 66 7.31 3.42 -14.64
CA HIS A 66 6.14 4.25 -14.46
C HIS A 66 6.51 5.72 -14.22
N GLU A 67 7.55 5.99 -13.43
CA GLU A 67 8.06 7.34 -13.21
C GLU A 67 8.56 7.97 -14.51
N ALA A 68 9.30 7.21 -15.33
CA ALA A 68 9.75 7.66 -16.64
C ALA A 68 8.56 7.99 -17.56
N ALA A 69 7.56 7.12 -17.63
CA ALA A 69 6.34 7.36 -18.41
C ALA A 69 5.58 8.61 -17.93
N ALA A 70 5.43 8.79 -16.62
CA ALA A 70 4.78 9.98 -16.05
C ALA A 70 5.56 11.27 -16.37
N ASN A 71 6.90 11.22 -16.33
CA ASN A 71 7.74 12.35 -16.69
C ASN A 71 7.61 12.74 -18.16
N VAL A 72 7.53 11.75 -19.07
CA VAL A 72 7.27 12.01 -20.50
C VAL A 72 5.91 12.69 -20.68
N LEU A 73 4.85 12.14 -20.09
CA LEU A 73 3.51 12.73 -20.19
C LEU A 73 3.46 14.15 -19.62
N ARG A 74 4.16 14.40 -18.51
CA ARG A 74 4.27 15.75 -17.93
C ARG A 74 4.98 16.71 -18.87
N ALA A 75 6.08 16.30 -19.50
CA ALA A 75 6.79 17.11 -20.48
C ALA A 75 5.92 17.38 -21.71
N ASP A 76 5.17 16.40 -22.19
CA ASP A 76 4.25 16.55 -23.33
C ASP A 76 3.15 17.58 -23.04
N LEU A 77 2.53 17.50 -21.87
CA LEU A 77 1.53 18.47 -21.42
C LEU A 77 2.12 19.88 -21.34
N GLN A 78 3.31 20.02 -20.75
CA GLN A 78 3.97 21.32 -20.64
C GLN A 78 4.25 21.93 -22.02
N ARG A 79 4.72 21.14 -22.99
CA ARG A 79 4.92 21.59 -24.38
C ARG A 79 3.62 22.06 -25.04
N VAL A 80 2.50 21.36 -24.82
CA VAL A 80 1.19 21.75 -25.36
C VAL A 80 0.70 23.06 -24.74
N LEU A 81 0.85 23.23 -23.43
CA LEU A 81 0.49 24.46 -22.72
C LEU A 81 1.32 25.66 -23.20
N GLU A 82 2.63 25.49 -23.36
CA GLU A 82 3.53 26.53 -23.90
C GLU A 82 3.16 26.89 -25.35
N ALA A 83 2.85 25.89 -26.19
CA ALA A 83 2.40 26.14 -27.57
C ALA A 83 1.06 26.91 -27.64
N GLN A 84 0.13 26.65 -26.71
CA GLN A 84 -1.13 27.39 -26.61
C GLN A 84 -0.90 28.85 -26.15
N ALA A 85 0.01 29.06 -25.20
CA ALA A 85 0.37 30.40 -24.73
C ALA A 85 0.99 31.25 -25.85
N VAL A 86 1.83 30.66 -26.72
CA VAL A 86 2.43 31.35 -27.87
C VAL A 86 1.39 31.67 -28.96
N ARG A 87 0.39 30.81 -29.17
CA ARG A 87 -0.70 31.06 -30.14
C ARG A 87 -1.71 32.12 -29.66
N GLY A 88 -1.82 32.36 -28.36
CA GLY A 88 -2.65 33.43 -27.79
C GLY A 88 -1.97 34.80 -27.69
N GLY A 89 -0.70 34.93 -28.12
CA GLY A 89 0.11 36.15 -27.94
C GLY A 89 0.20 37.08 -29.15
N GLY A 90 -0.55 36.84 -30.23
CA GLY A 90 -0.48 37.65 -31.46
C GLY A 90 -1.85 37.98 -32.00
N GLY A 91 -2.47 39.05 -31.48
CA GLY A 91 -3.76 39.53 -31.96
C GLY A 91 -4.26 40.71 -31.14
N ASP A 92 -3.70 41.90 -31.39
CA ASP A 92 -4.30 43.16 -31.00
C ASP A 92 -5.52 43.39 -31.90
N GLY A 93 -6.73 43.39 -31.32
CA GLY A 93 -7.97 43.51 -32.10
C GLY A 93 -9.20 42.91 -31.43
N GLN A 94 -9.59 43.51 -30.31
CA GLN A 94 -10.96 43.86 -29.87
C GLN A 94 -12.16 42.93 -30.20
N ASP A 95 -12.90 42.69 -29.11
CA ASP A 95 -14.31 42.30 -28.96
C ASP A 95 -14.72 40.83 -28.74
N ASP A 96 -15.54 40.72 -27.70
CA ASP A 96 -16.50 39.69 -27.33
C ASP A 96 -16.02 38.34 -26.76
N ALA A 97 -16.01 38.34 -25.41
CA ALA A 97 -16.82 37.42 -24.61
C ALA A 97 -16.83 35.93 -25.02
N GLU A 98 -15.69 35.26 -24.90
CA GLU A 98 -15.68 33.82 -24.67
C GLU A 98 -15.03 33.53 -23.31
N SER A 99 -15.85 33.68 -22.28
CA SER A 99 -15.62 33.07 -20.97
C SER A 99 -15.57 31.56 -21.17
N CYS A 100 -14.35 31.00 -21.17
CA CYS A 100 -14.12 29.57 -21.09
C CYS A 100 -14.57 29.06 -19.72
N CYS A 101 -15.88 28.87 -19.59
CA CYS A 101 -16.50 28.04 -18.57
C CYS A 101 -15.95 26.61 -18.70
N TRP A 102 -15.02 26.26 -17.82
CA TRP A 102 -14.84 24.88 -17.43
C TRP A 102 -16.16 24.41 -16.83
N GLY A 103 -16.78 23.42 -17.48
CA GLY A 103 -18.15 23.01 -17.21
C GLY A 103 -18.37 22.53 -15.78
N GLU A 104 -19.19 23.27 -15.04
CA GLU A 104 -20.06 22.71 -14.02
C GLU A 104 -21.51 22.98 -14.43
N ASN A 105 -22.24 21.88 -14.60
CA ASN A 105 -23.63 21.78 -15.07
C ASN A 105 -24.55 22.91 -14.60
N GLN A 106 -24.99 23.73 -15.55
CA GLN A 106 -26.37 24.23 -15.55
C GLN A 106 -27.20 23.15 -16.27
N VAL A 107 -28.38 22.74 -15.81
CA VAL A 107 -29.66 23.47 -15.74
C VAL A 107 -30.68 22.63 -14.91
N PRO A 108 -31.92 23.09 -14.60
CA PRO A 108 -32.49 24.44 -14.62
C PRO A 108 -33.38 24.77 -13.37
N ILE A 109 -33.98 25.96 -13.40
CA ILE A 109 -35.29 26.39 -12.84
C ILE A 109 -35.28 27.12 -11.49
N CYS A 110 -35.42 28.44 -11.62
CA CYS A 110 -36.29 29.37 -10.91
C CYS A 110 -37.10 28.85 -9.70
N ALA A 111 -36.98 29.53 -8.56
CA ALA A 111 -38.04 30.36 -7.98
C ALA A 111 -37.86 30.52 -6.46
N GLU A 112 -37.96 31.78 -6.07
CA GLU A 112 -38.54 32.29 -4.81
C GLU A 112 -37.68 32.36 -3.54
N GLU A 113 -37.69 33.59 -3.03
CA GLU A 113 -37.15 34.12 -1.78
C GLU A 113 -37.63 33.35 -0.54
N GLU A 114 -36.76 33.22 0.46
CA GLU A 114 -36.90 33.88 1.77
C GLU A 114 -36.06 33.15 2.85
N VAL A 115 -35.25 33.95 3.54
CA VAL A 115 -34.88 33.88 4.97
C VAL A 115 -34.25 32.58 5.52
N GLY A 116 -32.97 32.71 5.93
CA GLY A 116 -32.47 31.96 7.10
C GLY A 116 -31.00 31.61 7.11
N THR A 117 -30.19 32.46 7.76
CA THR A 117 -28.85 32.18 8.36
C THR A 117 -27.65 31.83 7.46
N PRO A 118 -26.46 32.43 7.69
CA PRO A 118 -25.26 32.11 6.94
C PRO A 118 -24.69 30.78 7.43
N ALA A 119 -24.81 29.72 6.61
CA ALA A 119 -24.04 28.50 6.83
C ALA A 119 -22.56 28.76 6.46
N PRO A 120 -21.59 28.22 7.21
CA PRO A 120 -20.17 28.45 6.95
C PRO A 120 -19.82 27.99 5.53
N ALA A 121 -19.29 28.93 4.75
CA ALA A 121 -18.82 28.71 3.40
C ALA A 121 -17.78 27.59 3.37
N GLY A 122 -18.11 26.49 2.69
CA GLY A 122 -17.12 25.45 2.35
C GLY A 122 -17.63 24.01 2.36
N VAL A 123 -18.76 23.72 3.02
CA VAL A 123 -19.28 22.35 3.10
C VAL A 123 -20.44 22.18 2.11
N GLY A 124 -20.19 21.43 1.03
CA GLY A 124 -21.22 21.10 0.04
C GLY A 124 -22.45 20.45 0.68
N ARG A 125 -23.63 20.59 0.05
CA ARG A 125 -24.86 19.95 0.53
C ARG A 125 -24.74 18.42 0.51
N CYS A 126 -25.47 17.76 1.39
CA CYS A 126 -25.58 16.30 1.38
C CYS A 126 -26.11 15.80 0.03
N LYS A 127 -25.34 14.96 -0.67
CA LYS A 127 -25.76 14.36 -1.95
C LYS A 127 -26.78 13.23 -1.81
N GLY A 128 -27.06 12.78 -0.58
CA GLY A 128 -28.05 11.73 -0.31
C GLY A 128 -29.48 12.28 -0.18
N CYS A 129 -29.67 13.30 0.66
CA CYS A 129 -30.98 13.91 0.92
C CYS A 129 -31.15 15.31 0.32
N GLY A 130 -30.09 15.94 -0.19
CA GLY A 130 -30.12 17.34 -0.63
C GLY A 130 -30.09 18.35 0.53
N ASP A 131 -30.55 17.94 1.71
CA ASP A 131 -30.66 18.81 2.89
C ASP A 131 -29.43 18.76 3.81
N GLY A 132 -29.05 19.92 4.34
CA GLY A 132 -27.94 20.06 5.30
C GLY A 132 -26.54 19.89 4.71
N GLY A 133 -25.52 20.12 5.53
CA GLY A 133 -24.12 20.00 5.13
C GLY A 133 -23.63 18.55 5.04
N ALA A 134 -22.76 18.28 4.07
CA ALA A 134 -22.00 17.05 3.99
C ALA A 134 -20.92 17.02 5.09
N VAL A 135 -21.22 16.37 6.21
CA VAL A 135 -20.32 16.28 7.38
C VAL A 135 -19.64 14.92 7.52
N VAL A 136 -19.89 13.97 6.61
CA VAL A 136 -19.33 12.61 6.69
C VAL A 136 -18.54 12.23 5.44
N LEU A 137 -17.33 11.72 5.68
CA LEU A 137 -16.40 11.19 4.70
C LEU A 137 -16.55 9.66 4.58
N LEU A 138 -16.73 9.14 3.37
CA LEU A 138 -16.94 7.71 3.11
C LEU A 138 -15.65 6.99 2.72
N LEU A 139 -15.35 5.86 3.35
CA LEU A 139 -14.17 5.03 3.08
C LEU A 139 -14.53 3.85 2.16
N PRO A 140 -13.64 3.48 1.21
CA PRO A 140 -12.25 3.94 1.08
C PRO A 140 -12.06 5.23 0.24
N CYS A 141 -13.09 5.72 -0.45
CA CYS A 141 -12.95 6.79 -1.45
C CYS A 141 -12.64 8.19 -0.92
N ARG A 142 -12.77 8.42 0.40
CA ARG A 142 -12.52 9.68 1.10
C ARG A 142 -13.36 10.89 0.64
N HIS A 143 -14.49 10.67 -0.03
CA HIS A 143 -15.39 11.75 -0.39
C HIS A 143 -16.23 12.21 0.81
N LEU A 144 -16.14 13.50 1.13
CA LEU A 144 -17.05 14.22 2.02
C LEU A 144 -18.29 14.65 1.24
N CYS A 145 -19.38 13.89 1.33
CA CYS A 145 -20.52 14.10 0.43
C CYS A 145 -21.90 13.82 1.02
N VAL A 146 -22.00 13.38 2.28
CA VAL A 146 -23.27 13.03 2.91
C VAL A 146 -23.35 13.52 4.36
N CYS A 147 -24.57 13.75 4.85
CA CYS A 147 -24.85 13.97 6.27
C CYS A 147 -24.82 12.64 7.05
N ALA A 148 -24.82 12.69 8.39
CA ALA A 148 -24.73 11.48 9.22
C ALA A 148 -25.86 10.45 9.01
N PRO A 149 -27.14 10.84 8.89
CA PRO A 149 -28.22 9.91 8.55
C PRO A 149 -28.04 9.25 7.17
N CYS A 150 -27.69 10.05 6.15
CA CYS A 150 -27.44 9.53 4.81
C CYS A 150 -26.21 8.60 4.77
N ALA A 151 -25.19 8.88 5.58
CA ALA A 151 -24.05 7.99 5.72
C ALA A 151 -24.46 6.64 6.31
N ALA A 152 -25.38 6.59 7.28
CA ALA A 152 -25.83 5.34 7.87
C ALA A 152 -26.60 4.46 6.87
N ALA A 153 -27.40 5.06 5.99
CA ALA A 153 -28.17 4.34 4.96
C ALA A 153 -27.36 3.98 3.69
N ALA A 154 -26.27 4.69 3.41
CA ALA A 154 -25.51 4.51 2.18
C ALA A 154 -24.69 3.22 2.18
N GLN A 155 -24.85 2.39 1.13
CA GLN A 155 -23.98 1.24 0.83
C GLN A 155 -22.82 1.58 -0.12
N ALA A 156 -22.91 2.72 -0.83
CA ALA A 156 -21.89 3.20 -1.75
C ALA A 156 -21.82 4.73 -1.72
N CYS A 157 -20.70 5.28 -2.16
CA CYS A 157 -20.49 6.72 -2.20
C CYS A 157 -21.29 7.39 -3.32
N PRO A 158 -22.17 8.37 -3.02
CA PRO A 158 -22.94 9.09 -4.05
C PRO A 158 -22.08 9.89 -5.04
N SER A 159 -20.83 10.22 -4.68
CA SER A 159 -19.94 10.97 -5.57
C SER A 159 -19.22 10.10 -6.60
N CYS A 160 -18.91 8.84 -6.29
CA CYS A 160 -18.03 8.01 -7.13
C CYS A 160 -18.45 6.54 -7.26
N GLY A 161 -19.55 6.12 -6.62
CA GLY A 161 -20.07 4.75 -6.68
C GLY A 161 -19.27 3.70 -5.89
N CYS A 162 -18.16 4.05 -5.24
CA CYS A 162 -17.38 3.09 -4.46
C CYS A 162 -18.17 2.52 -3.28
N ALA A 163 -18.12 1.21 -3.09
CA ALA A 163 -18.73 0.54 -1.94
C ALA A 163 -18.18 1.09 -0.60
N LYS A 164 -19.09 1.30 0.36
CA LYS A 164 -18.77 1.84 1.67
C LYS A 164 -18.26 0.73 2.59
N ASN A 165 -17.03 0.91 3.06
CA ASN A 165 -16.39 0.03 4.06
C ASN A 165 -16.29 0.70 5.45
N GLY A 166 -16.58 2.00 5.54
CA GLY A 166 -16.53 2.77 6.79
C GLY A 166 -16.87 4.24 6.55
N SER A 167 -17.00 5.02 7.61
CA SER A 167 -17.28 6.46 7.52
C SER A 167 -16.70 7.23 8.70
N VAL A 168 -16.30 8.48 8.48
CA VAL A 168 -15.75 9.38 9.51
C VAL A 168 -16.53 10.70 9.48
N CYS A 169 -17.07 11.12 10.63
CA CYS A 169 -17.71 12.43 10.78
C CYS A 169 -16.66 13.51 11.02
N VAL A 170 -16.76 14.61 10.28
CA VAL A 170 -15.88 15.78 10.38
C VAL A 170 -16.63 16.89 11.11
N ASN A 171 -16.03 17.46 12.16
CA ASN A 171 -16.56 18.62 12.85
C ASN A 171 -15.80 19.86 12.36
N PHE A 172 -16.53 20.82 11.79
CA PHE A 172 -15.97 22.10 11.33
C PHE A 172 -16.21 23.13 12.43
N SER A 173 -15.26 23.22 13.36
CA SER A 173 -15.20 24.26 14.42
C SER A 173 -14.45 25.50 13.96
#